data_AF-A0A7Y2WVS4-F1
#
_entry.id   AF-A0A7Y2WVS4-F1
#
_cell.length_a   1.000
_cell.length_b   1.000
_cell.length_c   1.000
_cell.angle_alpha   90.00
_cell.angle_beta   90.00
_cell.angle_gamma   90.00
#
_symmetry.space_group_name_H-M   'P 1'
#
loop_
_entity.id
_entity.type
_entity.pdbx_description
1 polymer ?
#
loop_
_entity_poly.entity_id
_entity_poly.type
_entity_poly.pdbx_seq_one_letter_code
_entity_poly.pdbx_strand_id
1 'polypeptide(L)'
;MTNQQNRRQVTPTAQRHWRSLHISAPIYAALVLAAFIGTIQLAQIAGFWSTSGKVTTDGAPVEVTGADPAEVKGWMTISDVMSAYSLTQDELYTHYEIPADLPVSAALKDIEAVAPAFSVTDLRVWLAERAAQP
;
A
#
# COMPACT_ATOMS: atom_id res chain seq x y z
N MET A 1 -3.25 -87.95 -13.09
CA MET A 1 -4.21 -87.15 -12.30
C MET A 1 -3.61 -85.75 -12.14
N THR A 2 -4.26 -84.77 -12.75
CA THR A 2 -3.74 -83.44 -13.10
C THR A 2 -3.78 -82.49 -11.90
N ASN A 3 -2.65 -81.88 -11.55
CA ASN A 3 -2.56 -80.93 -10.44
C ASN A 3 -2.93 -79.52 -10.94
N GLN A 4 -4.16 -79.10 -10.61
CA GLN A 4 -4.76 -77.81 -10.98
C GLN A 4 -4.03 -76.65 -10.28
N GLN A 5 -3.35 -75.85 -11.09
CA GLN A 5 -2.61 -74.67 -10.69
C GLN A 5 -3.54 -73.62 -10.06
N ASN A 6 -3.34 -73.36 -8.77
CA ASN A 6 -3.96 -72.29 -8.00
C ASN A 6 -3.48 -70.91 -8.48
N ARG A 7 -4.11 -70.38 -9.53
CA ARG A 7 -3.89 -69.01 -10.00
C ARG A 7 -4.63 -68.04 -9.09
N ARG A 8 -3.92 -67.49 -8.10
CA ARG A 8 -4.40 -66.34 -7.31
C ARG A 8 -4.65 -65.18 -8.27
N GLN A 9 -5.93 -64.84 -8.47
CA GLN A 9 -6.30 -63.65 -9.21
C GLN A 9 -5.87 -62.44 -8.40
N VAL A 10 -4.85 -61.73 -8.89
CA VAL A 10 -4.43 -60.45 -8.31
C VAL A 10 -5.51 -59.44 -8.67
N THR A 11 -6.29 -58.98 -7.68
CA THR A 11 -7.27 -57.91 -7.89
C THR A 11 -6.52 -56.64 -8.30
N PRO A 12 -6.76 -56.09 -9.50
CA PRO A 12 -6.16 -54.81 -9.88
C PRO A 12 -6.68 -53.74 -8.92
N THR A 13 -5.80 -53.19 -8.09
CA THR A 13 -6.15 -52.05 -7.24
C THR A 13 -6.53 -50.89 -8.15
N ALA A 14 -7.73 -50.34 -7.96
CA ALA A 14 -8.25 -49.24 -8.78
C ALA A 14 -7.24 -48.08 -8.81
N GLN A 15 -6.82 -47.70 -10.03
CA GLN A 15 -5.91 -46.58 -10.25
C GLN A 15 -6.61 -45.30 -9.79
N ARG A 16 -6.14 -44.73 -8.67
CA ARG A 16 -6.61 -43.44 -8.15
C ARG A 16 -6.15 -42.37 -9.13
N HIS A 17 -7.01 -42.04 -10.09
CA HIS A 17 -6.76 -40.93 -11.01
C HIS A 17 -6.77 -39.64 -10.17
N TRP A 18 -5.60 -39.13 -9.85
CA TRP A 18 -5.51 -37.75 -9.40
C TRP A 18 -5.73 -36.91 -10.65
N ARG A 19 -6.78 -36.10 -10.66
CA ARG A 19 -7.00 -35.13 -11.73
C ARG A 19 -5.75 -34.25 -11.79
N SER A 20 -4.88 -34.50 -12.76
CA SER A 20 -3.75 -33.64 -13.02
C SER A 20 -4.33 -32.29 -13.47
N LEU A 21 -4.24 -31.28 -12.61
CA LEU A 21 -4.54 -29.92 -13.02
C LEU A 21 -3.37 -29.47 -13.90
N HIS A 22 -3.60 -29.45 -15.21
CA HIS A 22 -2.66 -28.87 -16.16
C HIS A 22 -2.80 -27.35 -16.06
N ILE A 23 -1.99 -26.74 -15.21
CA ILE A 23 -1.92 -25.29 -15.08
C ILE A 23 -1.00 -24.79 -16.19
N SER A 24 -1.51 -23.91 -17.05
CA SER A 24 -0.68 -23.32 -18.09
C SER A 24 0.39 -22.42 -17.45
N ALA A 25 1.59 -22.41 -18.03
CA ALA A 25 2.70 -21.59 -17.57
C ALA A 25 2.33 -20.13 -17.24
N PRO A 26 1.53 -19.40 -18.05
CA PRO A 26 1.10 -18.05 -17.70
C PRO A 26 0.17 -17.98 -16.49
N ILE A 27 -0.74 -18.96 -16.32
CA ILE A 27 -1.62 -19.02 -15.14
C ILE A 27 -0.79 -19.27 -13.88
N TYR A 28 0.21 -20.16 -13.97
CA TYR A 28 1.12 -20.40 -12.86
C TYR A 28 1.91 -19.14 -12.49
N ALA A 29 2.46 -18.42 -13.47
CA ALA A 29 3.16 -17.15 -13.23
C ALA A 29 2.24 -16.10 -12.59
N ALA A 30 1.00 -15.96 -13.07
CA ALA A 30 0.02 -15.06 -12.50
C ALA A 30 -0.34 -15.43 -11.06
N LEU A 31 -0.50 -16.72 -10.74
CA LEU A 31 -0.78 -17.20 -9.39
C LEU A 31 0.38 -16.92 -8.43
N VAL A 32 1.62 -17.12 -8.87
CA VAL A 32 2.81 -16.79 -8.07
C VAL A 32 2.89 -15.29 -7.80
N LEU A 33 2.66 -14.46 -8.82
CA LEU A 33 2.64 -13.01 -8.67
C LEU A 33 1.53 -12.56 -7.71
N ALA A 34 0.32 -13.11 -7.86
CA ALA A 34 -0.81 -12.81 -6.99
C ALA A 34 -0.56 -13.26 -5.55
N ALA A 35 0.08 -14.42 -5.34
CA ALA A 35 0.47 -14.87 -4.00
C ALA A 35 1.51 -13.94 -3.39
N PHE A 36 2.52 -13.51 -4.16
CA PHE A 36 3.57 -12.60 -3.70
C PHE A 36 3.04 -11.20 -3.37
N ILE A 37 2.23 -10.61 -4.26
CA ILE A 37 1.61 -9.31 -4.01
C ILE A 37 0.61 -9.44 -2.85
N GLY A 38 -0.19 -10.51 -2.82
CA GLY A 38 -1.18 -10.76 -1.78
C GLY A 38 -0.56 -10.83 -0.37
N THR A 39 0.58 -11.50 -0.19
CA THR A 39 1.27 -11.54 1.11
C THR A 39 1.82 -10.17 1.50
N ILE A 40 2.35 -9.41 0.54
CA ILE A 40 2.81 -8.03 0.78
C ILE A 40 1.63 -7.15 1.23
N GLN A 41 0.51 -7.18 0.51
CA GLN A 41 -0.68 -6.40 0.85
C GLN A 41 -1.22 -6.75 2.25
N LEU A 42 -1.27 -8.04 2.59
CA LEU A 42 -1.68 -8.49 3.93
C LEU A 42 -0.73 -7.98 5.02
N ALA A 43 0.59 -8.01 4.78
CA ALA A 43 1.58 -7.51 5.74
C ALA A 43 1.49 -5.98 5.94
N GLN A 44 1.19 -5.24 4.87
CA GLN A 44 0.97 -3.79 4.93
C GLN A 44 -0.31 -3.43 5.71
N ILE A 45 -1.44 -4.12 5.43
CA ILE A 45 -2.71 -3.89 6.13
C ILE A 45 -2.62 -4.23 7.62
N ALA A 46 -1.90 -5.31 7.95
CA ALA A 46 -1.69 -5.69 9.34
C ALA A 46 -0.67 -4.78 10.08
N GLY A 47 -0.06 -3.81 9.39
CA GLY A 47 0.90 -2.88 9.97
C GLY A 47 2.24 -3.52 10.36
N PHE A 48 2.49 -4.78 9.98
CA PHE A 48 3.74 -5.48 10.32
C PHE A 48 4.93 -4.96 9.52
N TRP A 49 4.68 -4.34 8.36
CA TRP A 49 5.74 -3.81 7.51
C TRP A 49 5.22 -2.67 6.63
N SER A 50 5.98 -1.57 6.58
CA SER A 50 5.77 -0.48 5.64
C SER A 50 6.98 -0.37 4.71
N THR A 51 6.73 -0.30 3.41
CA THR A 51 7.77 -0.04 2.39
C THR A 51 8.24 1.41 2.39
N SER A 52 7.52 2.29 3.09
CA SER A 52 7.93 3.66 3.29
C SER A 52 8.94 3.70 4.44
N GLY A 53 10.23 3.90 4.13
CA GLY A 53 11.30 4.06 5.14
C GLY A 53 11.17 5.30 6.04
N LYS A 54 10.02 5.96 6.00
CA LYS A 54 9.61 7.09 6.84
C LYS A 54 9.06 6.52 8.15
N VAL A 55 9.94 5.93 8.96
CA VAL A 55 9.61 5.39 10.30
C VAL A 55 10.16 6.31 11.38
N THR A 56 9.42 6.48 12.47
CA THR A 56 9.88 7.21 13.66
C THR A 56 11.03 6.43 14.31
N THR A 57 11.70 7.04 15.30
CA THR A 57 12.72 6.36 16.12
C THR A 57 12.20 5.09 16.80
N ASP A 58 10.88 4.95 16.92
CA ASP A 58 10.19 3.82 17.54
C ASP A 58 9.68 2.79 16.51
N GLY A 59 9.99 2.97 15.22
CA GLY A 59 9.61 2.03 14.15
C GLY A 59 8.15 2.14 13.70
N ALA A 60 7.39 3.11 14.20
CA ALA A 60 6.04 3.40 13.71
C ALA A 60 6.13 4.16 12.37
N PRO A 61 5.18 3.97 11.44
CA PRO A 61 5.04 4.85 10.29
C PRO A 61 4.97 6.31 10.76
N VAL A 62 5.78 7.20 10.19
CA VAL A 62 5.65 8.64 10.44
C VAL A 62 4.41 9.09 9.68
N GLU A 63 3.25 8.93 10.31
CA GLU A 63 2.01 9.55 9.88
C GLU A 63 1.87 10.91 10.57
N VAL A 64 1.35 11.87 9.83
CA VAL A 64 0.91 13.13 10.41
C VAL A 64 -0.37 12.81 11.17
N THR A 65 -0.37 13.04 12.47
CA THR A 65 -1.53 12.70 13.31
C THR A 65 -2.72 13.65 13.13
N GLY A 66 -2.48 14.80 12.49
CA GLY A 66 -3.43 15.90 12.40
C GLY A 66 -3.53 16.71 13.70
N ALA A 67 -2.82 16.32 14.77
CA ALA A 67 -2.90 16.97 16.07
C ALA A 67 -1.92 18.14 16.23
N ASP A 68 -0.72 18.04 15.64
CA ASP A 68 0.30 19.09 15.70
C ASP A 68 0.84 19.44 14.30
N PRO A 69 0.57 20.65 13.79
CA PRO A 69 1.11 21.12 12.51
C PRO A 69 2.65 21.09 12.44
N ALA A 70 3.37 21.13 13.56
CA ALA A 70 4.84 21.03 13.58
C ALA A 70 5.37 19.67 13.06
N GLU A 71 4.52 18.64 13.05
CA GLU A 71 4.83 17.32 12.50
C GLU A 71 5.01 17.34 10.98
N VAL A 72 4.33 18.25 10.27
CA VAL A 72 4.37 18.35 8.80
C VAL A 72 5.79 18.66 8.33
N LYS A 73 6.46 17.76 7.61
CA LYS A 73 7.81 17.96 7.06
C LYS A 73 7.78 18.09 5.55
N GLY A 74 8.72 18.84 4.96
CA GLY A 74 8.75 19.07 3.51
C GLY A 74 8.91 17.83 2.63
N TRP A 75 9.36 16.69 3.18
CA TRP A 75 9.43 15.41 2.46
C TRP A 75 8.13 14.60 2.48
N MET A 76 7.12 15.05 3.24
CA MET A 76 5.79 14.47 3.24
C MET A 76 5.04 14.85 1.97
N THR A 77 4.00 14.10 1.63
CA THR A 77 3.19 14.35 0.44
C THR A 77 2.00 15.23 0.76
N ILE A 78 1.42 15.87 -0.26
CA ILE A 78 0.12 16.57 -0.12
C ILE A 78 -0.94 15.61 0.43
N SER A 79 -0.99 14.37 -0.08
CA SER A 79 -1.97 13.38 0.38
C SER A 79 -1.86 13.08 1.87
N ASP A 80 -0.64 12.99 2.42
CA ASP A 80 -0.45 12.73 3.85
C ASP A 80 -1.05 13.85 4.71
N VAL A 81 -0.80 15.11 4.32
CA VAL A 81 -1.35 16.28 5.03
C VAL A 81 -2.86 16.38 4.87
N MET A 82 -3.37 16.15 3.66
CA MET A 82 -4.82 16.17 3.40
C MET A 82 -5.55 15.12 4.23
N SER A 83 -5.03 13.90 4.27
CA SER A 83 -5.62 12.81 5.07
C SER A 83 -5.57 13.12 6.57
N ALA A 84 -4.47 13.68 7.07
CA ALA A 84 -4.32 14.00 8.49
C ALA A 84 -5.24 15.14 8.97
N TYR A 85 -5.40 16.19 8.17
CA TYR A 85 -6.17 17.38 8.52
C TYR A 85 -7.58 17.42 7.89
N SER A 86 -8.01 16.32 7.27
CA SER A 86 -9.29 16.23 6.55
C SER A 86 -9.52 17.36 5.55
N LEU A 87 -8.46 17.74 4.82
CA LEU A 87 -8.52 18.81 3.82
C LEU A 87 -8.92 18.26 2.46
N THR A 88 -9.66 19.07 1.71
CA THR A 88 -9.90 18.78 0.29
C THR A 88 -8.76 19.29 -0.57
N GLN A 89 -8.53 18.63 -1.71
CA GLN A 89 -7.52 19.07 -2.68
C GLN A 89 -7.81 20.48 -3.17
N ASP A 90 -9.08 20.77 -3.43
CA ASP A 90 -9.54 22.05 -3.96
C ASP A 90 -9.24 23.21 -3.00
N GLU A 91 -9.47 23.04 -1.69
CA GLU A 91 -9.12 24.04 -0.68
C GLU A 91 -7.62 24.36 -0.69
N LEU A 92 -6.77 23.34 -0.68
CA LEU A 92 -5.32 23.53 -0.63
C LEU A 92 -4.79 24.15 -1.93
N TYR A 93 -5.23 23.64 -3.07
CA TYR A 93 -4.74 24.08 -4.38
C TYR A 93 -5.21 25.49 -4.70
N THR A 94 -6.46 25.83 -4.33
CA THR A 94 -6.97 27.19 -4.49
C THR A 94 -6.29 28.16 -3.54
N HIS A 95 -6.08 27.79 -2.28
CA HIS A 95 -5.47 28.69 -1.29
C HIS A 95 -4.03 29.04 -1.62
N TYR A 96 -3.24 28.07 -2.09
CA TYR A 96 -1.82 28.25 -2.40
C TYR A 96 -1.52 28.40 -3.90
N GLU A 97 -2.55 28.60 -4.72
CA GLU A 97 -2.45 28.72 -6.18
C GLU A 97 -1.62 27.59 -6.83
N ILE A 98 -1.75 26.37 -6.30
CA ILE A 98 -0.98 25.21 -6.77
C ILE A 98 -1.55 24.78 -8.13
N PRO A 99 -0.70 24.60 -9.16
CA PRO A 99 -1.13 24.06 -10.45
C PRO A 99 -1.87 22.72 -10.30
N ALA A 100 -3.05 22.60 -10.91
CA ALA A 100 -3.86 21.37 -10.87
C ALA A 100 -3.17 20.14 -11.50
N ASP A 101 -2.12 20.35 -12.30
CA ASP A 101 -1.31 19.30 -12.91
C ASP A 101 -0.34 18.63 -11.91
N LEU A 102 -0.14 19.23 -10.73
CA LEU A 102 0.68 18.62 -9.70
C LEU A 102 -0.07 17.47 -9.03
N PRO A 103 0.52 16.26 -8.98
CA PRO A 103 -0.10 15.13 -8.30
C PRO A 103 -0.06 15.33 -6.78
N VAL A 104 -1.11 14.89 -6.08
CA VAL A 104 -1.17 14.90 -4.60
C VAL A 104 -0.11 14.02 -3.93
N SER A 105 0.55 13.14 -4.70
CA SER A 105 1.69 12.35 -4.24
C SER A 105 3.03 13.12 -4.28
N ALA A 106 3.04 14.35 -4.80
CA ALA A 106 4.22 15.21 -4.79
C ALA A 106 4.61 15.59 -3.36
N ALA A 107 5.92 15.67 -3.10
CA ALA A 107 6.42 16.11 -1.80
C ALA A 107 6.24 17.63 -1.66
N LEU A 108 5.89 18.11 -0.45
CA LEU A 108 5.62 19.53 -0.19
C LEU A 108 6.80 20.44 -0.61
N LYS A 109 8.03 20.00 -0.38
CA LYS A 109 9.25 20.71 -0.81
C LYS A 109 9.36 20.88 -2.34
N ASP A 110 8.81 19.93 -3.10
CA ASP A 110 8.86 19.97 -4.56
C ASP A 110 7.78 20.93 -5.09
N ILE A 111 6.68 21.08 -4.36
CA ILE A 111 5.64 22.09 -4.62
C ILE A 111 6.16 23.49 -4.33
N GLU A 112 6.91 23.68 -3.25
CA GLU A 112 7.55 24.96 -2.89
C GLU A 112 8.51 25.46 -4.01
N ALA A 113 9.07 24.56 -4.81
CA ALA A 113 9.91 24.92 -5.96
C ALA A 113 9.10 25.43 -7.18
N VAL A 114 7.81 25.11 -7.29
CA VAL A 114 6.96 25.40 -8.46
C VAL A 114 5.82 26.36 -8.16
N ALA A 115 5.35 26.41 -6.91
CA ALA A 115 4.30 27.30 -6.42
C ALA A 115 4.93 28.30 -5.43
N PRO A 116 5.26 29.52 -5.85
CA PRO A 116 5.93 30.51 -5.00
C PRO A 116 5.06 31.02 -3.85
N ALA A 117 3.74 30.83 -3.93
CA ALA A 117 2.79 31.12 -2.85
C ALA A 117 2.75 30.02 -1.78
N PHE A 118 3.33 28.84 -2.05
CA PHE A 118 3.32 27.71 -1.14
C PHE A 118 4.64 27.62 -0.36
N SER A 119 4.55 27.58 0.98
CA SER A 119 5.66 27.17 1.85
C SER A 119 5.20 26.18 2.89
N VAL A 120 6.09 25.24 3.26
CA VAL A 120 5.84 24.32 4.38
C VAL A 120 5.65 25.10 5.68
N THR A 121 6.34 26.24 5.86
CA THR A 121 6.21 27.03 7.09
C THR A 121 4.83 27.67 7.19
N ASP A 122 4.38 28.31 6.10
CA ASP A 122 3.07 28.95 6.04
C ASP A 122 1.93 27.93 6.13
N LEU A 123 2.11 26.76 5.52
CA LEU A 123 1.20 25.63 5.66
C LEU A 123 0.98 25.25 7.13
N ARG A 124 2.05 25.17 7.93
CA ARG A 124 1.92 24.85 9.36
C ARG A 124 1.16 25.92 10.13
N VAL A 125 1.39 27.19 9.82
CA VAL A 125 0.68 28.32 10.45
C VAL A 125 -0.81 28.25 10.11
N TRP A 126 -1.15 28.10 8.84
CA TRP A 126 -2.52 27.99 8.37
C TRP A 126 -3.26 26.80 8.98
N LEU A 127 -2.60 25.64 9.09
CA LEU A 127 -3.15 24.46 9.76
C LEU A 127 -3.39 24.70 11.26
N ALA A 128 -2.47 25.40 11.94
CA ALA A 128 -2.62 25.74 13.35
C ALA A 128 -3.80 26.70 13.58
N GLU A 129 -3.97 27.69 12.70
CA GLU A 129 -5.11 28.62 12.74
C GLU A 129 -6.44 27.90 12.51
N ARG A 130 -6.51 26.97 11.55
CA ARG A 130 -7.70 26.14 11.31
C ARG A 130 -8.02 25.24 12.51
N ALA A 131 -7.02 24.63 13.13
CA ALA A 131 -7.23 23.79 14.31
C ALA A 131 -7.72 24.60 15.53
N ALA A 132 -7.44 25.90 15.57
CA ALA A 132 -7.90 26.81 16.63
C ALA A 132 -9.31 27.38 16.38
N GLN A 133 -9.88 27.20 15.18
CA GLN A 133 -11.22 27.67 14.83
C GLN A 133 -12.23 26.51 14.99
N PRO A 134 -13.20 26.63 15.91
CA PRO A 134 -14.16 25.56 16.25
C PRO A 134 -15.23 25.33 15.17
#